data_AF-A0A1G1A7A9-F1
#
_entry.id   AF-A0A1G1A7A9-F1
#
_cell.length_a   1.000
_cell.length_b   1.000
_cell.length_c   1.000
_cell.angle_alpha   90.00
_cell.angle_beta   90.00
_cell.angle_gamma   90.00
#
_symmetry.space_group_name_H-M   'P 1'
#
loop_
_entity.id
_entity.type
_entity.pdbx_description
1 polymer ?
#
loop_
_entity_poly.entity_id
_entity_poly.type
_entity_poly.pdbx_seq_one_letter_code
_entity_poly.pdbx_strand_id
1 'polypeptide(L)'
;MTITSAQLETAARKATAWLAAQQTPQGNYQGREAVRPDGTFPDTDDIGCYYKSVYSLRATGQSAAAARLMNYACQRFQSLKGDFFNTPEVRSSGSYGPVFCQLYQNAWLMRGAAALTWFGLAQKILDFMNTQRDTQHGGYLTIVNSKTGIMDSNSIAVGGWSCLLGNRLDLAIQSADLILRLLDNQKDASILWSRCRPDGTLITDLSDVPEKNHSYVRIAAAEPKQAYWIWGWPMNLLISISELTGKSIYFKGAVKIFDFLAGCHEHAFSFTTAGKDAWGAARLFRVTGDTRYLDKALLQMQYILDHQHPDGYMLGEGIKDESGQPKRTTFDYTADFTSWLIDNAAELAATGR
;
A
#
# COMPACT_ATOMS: atom_id res chain seq x y z
N MET A 1 25.55 11.52 4.19
CA MET A 1 25.73 11.04 2.80
C MET A 1 24.49 11.39 2.02
N THR A 2 24.60 11.78 0.75
CA THR A 2 23.42 12.07 -0.09
C THR A 2 22.89 10.75 -0.67
N ILE A 3 21.65 10.37 -0.33
CA ILE A 3 20.98 9.21 -0.92
C ILE A 3 20.69 9.49 -2.40
N THR A 4 21.00 8.53 -3.28
CA THR A 4 20.82 8.63 -4.74
C THR A 4 19.81 7.62 -5.27
N SER A 5 19.21 7.88 -6.44
CA SER A 5 18.34 6.91 -7.11
C SER A 5 19.01 5.54 -7.32
N ALA A 6 20.27 5.52 -7.75
CA ALA A 6 21.05 4.29 -7.96
C ALA A 6 21.25 3.45 -6.68
N GLN A 7 21.44 4.10 -5.52
CA GLN A 7 21.51 3.41 -4.23
C GLN A 7 20.19 2.74 -3.88
N LEU A 8 19.07 3.44 -4.08
CA LEU A 8 17.73 2.89 -3.82
C LEU A 8 17.41 1.72 -4.76
N GLU A 9 17.74 1.83 -6.05
CA GLU A 9 17.58 0.73 -7.01
C GLU A 9 18.41 -0.50 -6.60
N THR A 10 19.65 -0.29 -6.16
CA THR A 10 20.53 -1.37 -5.73
C THR A 10 19.94 -2.10 -4.52
N ALA A 11 19.47 -1.36 -3.51
CA ALA A 11 18.81 -1.92 -2.33
C ALA A 11 17.52 -2.67 -2.70
N ALA A 12 16.71 -2.13 -3.62
CA ALA A 12 15.49 -2.77 -4.11
C ALA A 12 15.80 -4.09 -4.84
N ARG A 13 16.78 -4.10 -5.75
CA ARG A 13 17.19 -5.30 -6.50
C ARG A 13 17.72 -6.39 -5.56
N LYS A 14 18.43 -6.01 -4.50
CA LYS A 14 18.91 -6.94 -3.49
C LYS A 14 17.75 -7.61 -2.75
N ALA A 15 16.76 -6.83 -2.31
CA ALA A 15 15.55 -7.34 -1.67
C ALA A 15 14.75 -8.29 -2.58
N THR A 16 14.61 -7.96 -3.86
CA THR A 16 13.86 -8.82 -4.80
C THR A 16 14.64 -10.02 -5.28
N ALA A 17 15.97 -9.96 -5.33
CA ALA A 17 16.80 -11.14 -5.51
C ALA A 17 16.58 -12.14 -4.36
N TRP A 18 16.53 -11.66 -3.11
CA TRP A 18 16.17 -12.50 -1.98
C TRP A 18 14.76 -13.08 -2.13
N LEU A 19 13.73 -12.25 -2.40
CA LEU A 19 12.37 -12.73 -2.62
C LEU A 19 12.31 -13.81 -3.72
N ALA A 20 12.95 -13.58 -4.86
CA ALA A 20 12.97 -14.52 -5.97
C ALA A 20 13.64 -15.85 -5.59
N ALA A 21 14.72 -15.81 -4.81
CA ALA A 21 15.42 -17.01 -4.33
C ALA A 21 14.59 -17.85 -3.33
N GLN A 22 13.61 -17.25 -2.67
CA GLN A 22 12.71 -17.95 -1.73
C GLN A 22 11.53 -18.63 -2.44
N GLN A 23 11.34 -18.44 -3.75
CA GLN A 23 10.26 -19.08 -4.49
C GLN A 23 10.55 -20.56 -4.76
N THR A 24 9.53 -21.40 -4.63
CA THR A 24 9.57 -22.77 -5.16
C THR A 24 9.31 -22.76 -6.68
N PRO A 25 9.49 -23.89 -7.39
CA PRO A 25 9.07 -24.03 -8.78
C PRO A 25 7.57 -23.76 -9.02
N GLN A 26 6.70 -23.95 -8.00
CA GLN A 26 5.26 -23.67 -8.11
C GLN A 26 4.93 -22.17 -8.01
N GLY A 27 5.87 -21.34 -7.55
CA GLY A 27 5.70 -19.89 -7.38
C GLY A 27 5.29 -19.45 -5.96
N ASN A 28 4.95 -20.39 -5.07
CA ASN A 28 4.80 -20.10 -3.64
C ASN A 28 6.16 -19.88 -2.97
N TYR A 29 6.13 -19.35 -1.74
CA TYR A 29 7.35 -19.15 -0.97
C TYR A 29 7.68 -20.32 -0.05
N GLN A 30 8.97 -20.61 0.10
CA GLN A 30 9.48 -21.51 1.13
C GLN A 30 9.12 -20.98 2.52
N GLY A 31 8.64 -21.88 3.38
CA GLY A 31 8.34 -21.62 4.78
C GLY A 31 9.31 -22.35 5.72
N ARG A 32 9.08 -22.21 7.02
CA ARG A 32 9.83 -22.93 8.08
C ARG A 32 9.13 -24.21 8.50
N GLU A 33 7.82 -24.26 8.33
CA GLU A 33 7.04 -25.43 8.70
C GLU A 33 7.24 -26.57 7.69
N ALA A 34 6.90 -27.80 8.09
CA ALA A 34 7.01 -28.95 7.20
C ALA A 34 6.13 -28.74 5.96
N VAL A 35 6.71 -28.98 4.78
CA VAL A 35 5.99 -28.89 3.51
C VAL A 35 4.84 -29.91 3.50
N ARG A 36 3.67 -29.46 3.05
CA ARG A 36 2.50 -30.32 2.86
C ARG A 36 2.65 -31.19 1.60
N PRO A 37 1.85 -32.26 1.44
CA PRO A 37 1.90 -33.11 0.25
C PRO A 37 1.66 -32.37 -1.07
N ASP A 38 0.97 -31.24 -1.05
CA ASP A 38 0.74 -30.37 -2.21
C ASP A 38 1.90 -29.41 -2.53
N GLY A 39 2.98 -29.44 -1.72
CA GLY A 39 4.15 -28.57 -1.88
C GLY A 39 3.98 -27.16 -1.27
N THR A 40 2.89 -26.91 -0.55
CA THR A 40 2.69 -25.66 0.19
C THR A 40 3.31 -25.72 1.58
N PHE A 41 3.65 -24.55 2.13
CA PHE A 41 4.16 -24.41 3.49
C PHE A 41 3.10 -23.70 4.35
N PRO A 42 2.69 -24.27 5.49
CA PRO A 42 1.60 -23.67 6.29
C PRO A 42 1.83 -22.22 6.71
N ASP A 43 3.07 -21.85 7.07
CA ASP A 43 3.43 -20.51 7.56
C ASP A 43 3.57 -19.46 6.44
N THR A 44 3.43 -19.88 5.18
CA THR A 44 3.46 -19.00 4.01
C THR A 44 2.23 -19.15 3.10
N ASP A 45 1.31 -20.06 3.40
CA ASP A 45 0.05 -20.27 2.68
C ASP A 45 -1.00 -19.20 3.04
N ASP A 46 -0.64 -17.95 2.79
CA ASP A 46 -1.43 -16.75 3.09
C ASP A 46 -1.26 -15.74 1.96
N ILE A 47 -2.36 -15.19 1.43
CA ILE A 47 -2.30 -14.18 0.36
C ILE A 47 -1.41 -13.00 0.77
N GLY A 48 -1.34 -12.72 2.07
CA GLY A 48 -0.51 -11.74 2.75
C GLY A 48 0.99 -11.85 2.46
N CYS A 49 1.48 -13.03 2.08
CA CYS A 49 2.87 -13.21 1.63
C CYS A 49 3.12 -12.65 0.22
N TYR A 50 2.09 -12.62 -0.62
CA TYR A 50 2.26 -12.58 -2.08
C TYR A 50 1.84 -11.26 -2.71
N TYR A 51 0.80 -10.62 -2.17
CA TYR A 51 0.09 -9.54 -2.87
C TYR A 51 0.98 -8.35 -3.28
N LYS A 52 1.95 -7.95 -2.44
CA LYS A 52 2.91 -6.88 -2.76
C LYS A 52 4.09 -7.36 -3.62
N SER A 53 4.44 -8.64 -3.51
CA SER A 53 5.63 -9.21 -4.13
C SER A 53 5.56 -9.19 -5.66
N VAL A 54 4.37 -9.33 -6.24
CA VAL A 54 4.22 -9.30 -7.71
C VAL A 54 4.75 -7.98 -8.27
N TYR A 55 4.30 -6.85 -7.71
CA TYR A 55 4.71 -5.54 -8.18
C TYR A 55 6.20 -5.30 -7.98
N SER A 56 6.71 -5.52 -6.77
CA SER A 56 8.12 -5.29 -6.44
C SER A 56 9.09 -6.14 -7.28
N LEU A 57 8.79 -7.42 -7.46
CA LEU A 57 9.55 -8.30 -8.36
C LEU A 57 9.54 -7.76 -9.79
N ARG A 58 8.37 -7.39 -10.31
CA ARG A 58 8.24 -6.88 -11.68
C ARG A 58 8.99 -5.55 -11.86
N ALA A 59 8.83 -4.61 -10.95
CA ALA A 59 9.42 -3.27 -10.99
C ALA A 59 10.96 -3.29 -10.96
N THR A 60 11.56 -4.31 -10.34
CA THR A 60 13.02 -4.48 -10.26
C THR A 60 13.61 -5.38 -11.36
N GLY A 61 12.77 -5.86 -12.29
CA GLY A 61 13.19 -6.66 -13.44
C GLY A 61 13.15 -8.18 -13.23
N GLN A 62 12.68 -8.67 -12.07
CA GLN A 62 12.49 -10.11 -11.78
C GLN A 62 11.22 -10.68 -12.44
N SER A 63 11.08 -10.47 -13.75
CA SER A 63 9.83 -10.71 -14.50
C SER A 63 9.32 -12.16 -14.41
N ALA A 64 10.22 -13.15 -14.51
CA ALA A 64 9.83 -14.55 -14.42
C ALA A 64 9.33 -14.93 -13.02
N ALA A 65 9.98 -14.41 -11.97
CA ALA A 65 9.58 -14.62 -10.59
C ALA A 65 8.24 -13.93 -10.28
N ALA A 66 8.02 -12.71 -10.80
CA ALA A 66 6.76 -12.00 -10.68
C ALA A 66 5.61 -12.77 -11.34
N ALA A 67 5.81 -13.27 -12.57
CA ALA A 67 4.80 -14.02 -13.30
C ALA A 67 4.45 -15.36 -12.62
N ARG A 68 5.44 -16.12 -12.15
CA ARG A 68 5.20 -17.37 -11.40
C ARG A 68 4.41 -17.11 -10.12
N LEU A 69 4.79 -16.09 -9.35
CA LEU A 69 4.11 -15.76 -8.11
C LEU A 69 2.68 -15.25 -8.33
N MET A 70 2.47 -14.42 -9.36
CA MET A 70 1.12 -13.99 -9.73
C MET A 70 0.25 -15.19 -10.15
N ASN A 71 0.81 -16.12 -10.95
CA ASN A 71 0.10 -17.33 -11.34
C ASN A 71 -0.29 -18.18 -10.12
N TYR A 72 0.64 -18.40 -9.18
CA TYR A 72 0.34 -19.09 -7.93
C TYR A 72 -0.76 -18.38 -7.13
N ALA A 73 -0.65 -17.06 -6.95
CA ALA A 73 -1.64 -16.28 -6.22
C ALA A 73 -3.04 -16.39 -6.85
N CYS A 74 -3.13 -16.36 -8.18
CA CYS A 74 -4.37 -16.58 -8.91
C CYS A 74 -4.95 -17.98 -8.69
N GLN A 75 -4.13 -19.02 -8.79
CA GLN A 75 -4.59 -20.40 -8.63
C GLN A 75 -5.03 -20.71 -7.19
N ARG A 76 -4.33 -20.14 -6.20
CA ARG A 76 -4.53 -20.47 -4.78
C ARG A 76 -5.59 -19.62 -4.09
N PHE A 77 -5.65 -18.33 -4.39
CA PHE A 77 -6.40 -17.35 -3.60
C PHE A 77 -7.46 -16.58 -4.39
N GLN A 78 -7.48 -16.68 -5.73
CA GLN A 78 -8.46 -15.94 -6.53
C GLN A 78 -9.81 -16.64 -6.56
N SER A 79 -10.89 -15.90 -6.28
CA SER A 79 -12.24 -16.36 -6.53
C SER A 79 -12.62 -16.29 -8.02
N LEU A 80 -13.70 -17.00 -8.39
CA LEU A 80 -14.25 -16.91 -9.75
C LEU A 80 -14.61 -15.47 -10.15
N LYS A 81 -15.00 -14.63 -9.18
CA LYS A 81 -15.39 -13.23 -9.42
C LYS A 81 -14.23 -12.25 -9.49
N GLY A 82 -12.98 -12.67 -9.23
CA GLY A 82 -11.81 -11.79 -9.27
C GLY A 82 -11.34 -11.26 -7.91
N ASP A 83 -11.98 -11.72 -6.84
CA ASP A 83 -11.56 -11.41 -5.47
C ASP A 83 -10.34 -12.24 -5.04
N PHE A 84 -9.59 -11.80 -4.02
CA PHE A 84 -8.45 -12.52 -3.45
C PHE A 84 -8.55 -12.59 -1.93
N PHE A 85 -8.47 -13.81 -1.38
CA PHE A 85 -8.55 -14.07 0.06
C PHE A 85 -7.95 -15.44 0.42
N ASN A 86 -7.63 -15.69 1.69
CA ASN A 86 -7.29 -17.04 2.17
C ASN A 86 -8.51 -17.96 2.14
N THR A 87 -9.62 -17.49 2.73
CA THR A 87 -10.95 -18.11 2.66
C THR A 87 -12.01 -17.02 2.50
N PRO A 88 -13.25 -17.34 2.09
CA PRO A 88 -14.29 -16.32 1.93
C PRO A 88 -14.53 -15.47 3.19
N GLU A 89 -14.27 -16.03 4.37
CA GLU A 89 -14.39 -15.38 5.68
C GLU A 89 -13.09 -14.71 6.15
N VAL A 90 -11.93 -15.17 5.66
CA VAL A 90 -10.60 -14.72 6.11
C VAL A 90 -9.82 -14.14 4.94
N ARG A 91 -9.71 -12.80 4.89
CA ARG A 91 -8.95 -12.10 3.84
C ARG A 91 -7.48 -12.48 3.85
N SER A 92 -6.85 -12.41 5.02
CA SER A 92 -5.44 -12.76 5.29
C SER A 92 -5.25 -12.94 6.80
N SER A 93 -4.10 -13.39 7.27
CA SER A 93 -3.73 -13.37 8.70
C SER A 93 -3.11 -12.04 9.16
N GLY A 94 -3.09 -11.01 8.32
CA GLY A 94 -2.61 -9.67 8.69
C GLY A 94 -3.52 -8.96 9.70
N SER A 95 -3.02 -7.88 10.32
CA SER A 95 -3.78 -7.15 11.36
C SER A 95 -4.78 -6.13 10.81
N TYR A 96 -4.51 -5.55 9.63
CA TYR A 96 -5.34 -4.48 9.05
C TYR A 96 -6.35 -4.99 8.02
N GLY A 97 -5.86 -5.63 6.94
CA GLY A 97 -6.67 -6.06 5.80
C GLY A 97 -7.89 -6.92 6.16
N PRO A 98 -7.87 -7.78 7.18
CA PRO A 98 -9.05 -8.55 7.57
C PRO A 98 -10.16 -7.74 8.24
N VAL A 99 -9.82 -6.62 8.89
CA VAL A 99 -10.74 -5.87 9.78
C VAL A 99 -11.23 -4.58 9.14
N PHE A 100 -10.36 -3.91 8.37
CA PHE A 100 -10.65 -2.64 7.73
C PHE A 100 -10.66 -2.81 6.22
N CYS A 101 -9.72 -2.22 5.47
CA CYS A 101 -9.72 -2.25 4.01
C CYS A 101 -9.47 -3.66 3.47
N GLN A 102 -10.56 -4.41 3.25
CA GLN A 102 -10.52 -5.77 2.73
C GLN A 102 -10.15 -5.83 1.24
N LEU A 103 -10.19 -4.69 0.54
CA LEU A 103 -9.78 -4.54 -0.86
C LEU A 103 -8.28 -4.33 -1.05
N TYR A 104 -7.51 -4.24 0.03
CA TYR A 104 -6.11 -3.84 0.00
C TYR A 104 -5.24 -4.80 -0.83
N GLN A 105 -5.42 -6.12 -0.65
CA GLN A 105 -4.70 -7.14 -1.41
C GLN A 105 -5.05 -7.08 -2.90
N ASN A 106 -6.33 -6.89 -3.23
CA ASN A 106 -6.79 -6.75 -4.61
C ASN A 106 -6.11 -5.56 -5.31
N ALA A 107 -5.99 -4.41 -4.65
CA ALA A 107 -5.37 -3.22 -5.24
C ALA A 107 -3.88 -3.41 -5.54
N TRP A 108 -3.14 -4.09 -4.66
CA TRP A 108 -1.75 -4.45 -4.94
C TRP A 108 -1.60 -5.46 -6.06
N LEU A 109 -2.49 -6.44 -6.13
CA LEU A 109 -2.51 -7.40 -7.25
C LEU A 109 -2.95 -6.74 -8.55
N MET A 110 -3.83 -5.75 -8.51
CA MET A 110 -4.17 -4.89 -9.65
C MET A 110 -2.91 -4.16 -10.15
N ARG A 111 -2.15 -3.55 -9.23
CA ARG A 111 -0.85 -2.92 -9.53
C ARG A 111 0.14 -3.90 -10.15
N GLY A 112 0.23 -5.12 -9.61
CA GLY A 112 1.06 -6.19 -10.15
C GLY A 112 0.62 -6.67 -11.54
N ALA A 113 -0.68 -6.87 -11.75
CA ALA A 113 -1.25 -7.30 -13.02
C ALA A 113 -1.05 -6.24 -14.12
N ALA A 114 -1.24 -4.96 -13.79
CA ALA A 114 -0.94 -3.84 -14.68
C ALA A 114 0.55 -3.81 -15.07
N ALA A 115 1.46 -3.95 -14.09
CA ALA A 115 2.91 -3.98 -14.34
C ALA A 115 3.36 -5.20 -15.17
N LEU A 116 2.63 -6.32 -15.09
CA LEU A 116 2.82 -7.51 -15.91
C LEU A 116 2.13 -7.40 -17.28
N THR A 117 1.34 -6.35 -17.56
CA THR A 117 0.50 -6.20 -18.75
C THR A 117 -0.55 -7.29 -18.92
N TRP A 118 -0.99 -7.91 -17.81
CA TRP A 118 -2.02 -8.95 -17.80
C TRP A 118 -3.41 -8.33 -17.72
N PHE A 119 -3.80 -7.61 -18.79
CA PHE A 119 -4.99 -6.75 -18.78
C PHE A 119 -6.30 -7.49 -18.48
N GLY A 120 -6.45 -8.74 -18.91
CA GLY A 120 -7.63 -9.55 -18.58
C GLY A 120 -7.75 -9.83 -17.07
N LEU A 121 -6.62 -10.08 -16.39
CA LEU A 121 -6.59 -10.24 -14.94
C LEU A 121 -6.86 -8.90 -14.24
N ALA A 122 -6.21 -7.83 -14.70
CA ALA A 122 -6.42 -6.48 -14.17
C ALA A 122 -7.90 -6.08 -14.24
N GLN A 123 -8.55 -6.33 -15.38
CA GLN A 123 -9.99 -6.07 -15.56
C GLN A 123 -10.83 -6.89 -14.58
N LYS A 124 -10.56 -8.19 -14.44
CA LYS A 124 -11.29 -9.07 -13.52
C LYS A 124 -11.18 -8.61 -12.06
N ILE A 125 -10.00 -8.14 -11.64
CA ILE A 125 -9.79 -7.57 -10.31
C ILE A 125 -10.61 -6.29 -10.13
N LEU A 126 -10.52 -5.38 -11.11
CA LEU A 126 -11.22 -4.10 -11.06
C LEU A 126 -12.75 -4.28 -11.06
N ASP A 127 -13.27 -5.23 -11.83
CA ASP A 127 -14.69 -5.57 -11.86
C ASP A 127 -15.17 -6.02 -10.48
N PHE A 128 -14.42 -6.90 -9.82
CA PHE A 128 -14.72 -7.26 -8.42
C PHE A 128 -14.70 -6.04 -7.50
N MET A 129 -13.63 -5.24 -7.52
CA MET A 129 -13.51 -4.07 -6.64
C MET A 129 -14.70 -3.11 -6.83
N ASN A 130 -15.16 -2.92 -8.06
CA ASN A 130 -16.32 -2.06 -8.36
C ASN A 130 -17.66 -2.61 -7.88
N THR A 131 -17.77 -3.90 -7.55
CA THR A 131 -18.95 -4.42 -6.83
C THR A 131 -19.06 -3.88 -5.40
N GLN A 132 -17.97 -3.34 -4.86
CA GLN A 132 -17.86 -2.80 -3.50
C GLN A 132 -17.92 -1.26 -3.50
N ARG A 133 -18.21 -0.65 -4.65
CA ARG A 133 -18.24 0.79 -4.85
C ARG A 133 -19.62 1.35 -4.51
N ASP A 134 -19.64 2.49 -3.83
CA ASP A 134 -20.82 3.35 -3.79
C ASP A 134 -20.88 4.16 -5.08
N THR A 135 -21.90 3.90 -5.89
CA THR A 135 -22.03 4.45 -7.25
C THR A 135 -22.38 5.93 -7.27
N GLN A 136 -22.90 6.47 -6.17
CA GLN A 136 -23.34 7.87 -6.10
C GLN A 136 -22.20 8.81 -5.71
N HIS A 137 -21.37 8.44 -4.74
CA HIS A 137 -20.35 9.31 -4.16
C HIS A 137 -18.93 8.87 -4.48
N GLY A 138 -18.77 7.63 -4.94
CA GLY A 138 -17.52 7.13 -5.48
C GLY A 138 -16.50 6.62 -4.47
N GLY A 139 -16.94 6.27 -3.27
CA GLY A 139 -16.11 5.56 -2.31
C GLY A 139 -16.24 4.04 -2.43
N TYR A 140 -15.43 3.33 -1.64
CA TYR A 140 -15.42 1.87 -1.59
C TYR A 140 -15.59 1.41 -0.15
N LEU A 141 -16.42 0.40 0.04
CA LEU A 141 -16.65 -0.18 1.36
C LEU A 141 -15.33 -0.63 1.99
N THR A 142 -15.15 -0.34 3.27
CA THR A 142 -14.02 -0.84 4.06
C THR A 142 -14.05 -2.37 4.07
N ILE A 143 -15.20 -2.95 4.46
CA ILE A 143 -15.44 -4.39 4.52
C ILE A 143 -16.26 -4.85 3.30
N VAL A 144 -15.85 -5.94 2.66
CA VAL A 144 -16.54 -6.51 1.49
C VAL A 144 -17.97 -6.91 1.88
N ASN A 145 -18.93 -6.49 1.05
CA ASN A 145 -20.37 -6.69 1.21
C ASN A 145 -20.95 -6.14 2.54
N SER A 146 -20.27 -5.15 3.15
CA SER A 146 -20.75 -4.53 4.37
C SER A 146 -22.08 -3.82 4.17
N LYS A 147 -22.99 -4.01 5.13
CA LYS A 147 -24.28 -3.30 5.19
C LYS A 147 -24.20 -1.94 5.88
N THR A 148 -23.08 -1.62 6.54
CA THR A 148 -22.94 -0.36 7.29
C THR A 148 -22.73 0.85 6.39
N GLY A 149 -22.31 0.63 5.14
CA GLY A 149 -21.92 1.69 4.19
C GLY A 149 -20.66 2.44 4.60
N ILE A 150 -19.92 1.97 5.61
CA ILE A 150 -18.72 2.61 6.12
C ILE A 150 -17.57 2.41 5.15
N MET A 151 -16.84 3.50 4.93
CA MET A 151 -15.66 3.58 4.09
C MET A 151 -14.51 4.17 4.92
N ASP A 152 -13.29 4.01 4.44
CA ASP A 152 -12.12 4.66 4.99
C ASP A 152 -11.27 5.28 3.88
N SER A 153 -10.44 6.25 4.23
CA SER A 153 -9.58 6.98 3.29
C SER A 153 -8.76 6.02 2.42
N ASN A 154 -8.25 4.94 3.00
CA ASN A 154 -7.45 3.96 2.29
C ASN A 154 -8.29 3.09 1.36
N SER A 155 -9.48 2.61 1.76
CA SER A 155 -10.39 1.88 0.85
C SER A 155 -10.79 2.72 -0.36
N ILE A 156 -11.10 4.00 -0.14
CA ILE A 156 -11.41 4.96 -1.21
C ILE A 156 -10.21 5.13 -2.14
N ALA A 157 -9.02 5.34 -1.57
CA ALA A 157 -7.81 5.58 -2.33
C ALA A 157 -7.36 4.38 -3.15
N VAL A 158 -7.36 3.16 -2.59
CA VAL A 158 -6.94 1.97 -3.33
C VAL A 158 -7.92 1.61 -4.44
N GLY A 159 -9.23 1.85 -4.24
CA GLY A 159 -10.22 1.72 -5.30
C GLY A 159 -10.01 2.75 -6.42
N GLY A 160 -9.79 4.01 -6.07
CA GLY A 160 -9.45 5.07 -7.04
C GLY A 160 -8.16 4.79 -7.82
N TRP A 161 -7.13 4.27 -7.15
CA TRP A 161 -5.89 3.82 -7.79
C TRP A 161 -6.11 2.68 -8.78
N SER A 162 -6.90 1.67 -8.40
CA SER A 162 -7.26 0.58 -9.32
C SER A 162 -8.04 1.10 -10.53
N CYS A 163 -8.93 2.08 -10.35
CA CYS A 163 -9.59 2.76 -11.47
C CYS A 163 -8.61 3.49 -12.39
N LEU A 164 -7.59 4.17 -11.84
CA LEU A 164 -6.55 4.79 -12.67
C LEU A 164 -5.80 3.75 -13.50
N LEU A 165 -5.34 2.68 -12.87
CA LEU A 165 -4.60 1.61 -13.55
C LEU A 165 -5.44 0.89 -14.61
N GLY A 166 -6.76 0.81 -14.42
CA GLY A 166 -7.70 0.24 -15.38
C GLY A 166 -8.33 1.25 -16.34
N ASN A 167 -7.78 2.46 -16.46
CA ASN A 167 -8.28 3.52 -17.36
C ASN A 167 -9.77 3.87 -17.15
N ARG A 168 -10.24 3.88 -15.91
CA ARG A 168 -11.58 4.33 -15.49
C ARG A 168 -11.50 5.70 -14.82
N LEU A 169 -11.03 6.68 -15.59
CA LEU A 169 -10.61 7.99 -15.07
C LEU A 169 -11.73 8.73 -14.31
N ASP A 170 -12.97 8.70 -14.81
CA ASP A 170 -14.11 9.33 -14.13
C ASP A 170 -14.37 8.75 -12.74
N LEU A 171 -14.21 7.43 -12.58
CA LEU A 171 -14.40 6.77 -11.29
C LEU A 171 -13.25 7.09 -10.31
N ALA A 172 -12.03 7.21 -10.82
CA ALA A 172 -10.89 7.63 -10.03
C ALA A 172 -11.04 9.08 -9.55
N ILE A 173 -11.51 9.98 -10.41
CA ILE A 173 -11.81 11.37 -10.09
C ILE A 173 -12.87 11.46 -8.98
N GLN A 174 -13.99 10.73 -9.09
CA GLN A 174 -15.01 10.69 -8.04
C GLN A 174 -14.46 10.21 -6.69
N SER A 175 -13.52 9.25 -6.70
CA SER A 175 -12.86 8.77 -5.48
C SER A 175 -11.99 9.86 -4.85
N ALA A 176 -11.26 10.63 -5.67
CA ALA A 176 -10.50 11.79 -5.22
C ALA A 176 -11.40 12.92 -4.69
N ASP A 177 -12.54 13.19 -5.32
CA ASP A 177 -13.53 14.16 -4.84
C ASP A 177 -14.09 13.77 -3.46
N LEU A 178 -14.30 12.48 -3.21
CA LEU A 178 -14.70 12.01 -1.88
C LEU A 178 -13.58 12.17 -0.85
N ILE A 179 -12.32 11.93 -1.21
CA ILE A 179 -11.17 12.18 -0.32
C ILE A 179 -11.07 13.67 0.04
N LEU A 180 -11.26 14.57 -0.93
CA LEU A 180 -11.28 16.02 -0.66
C LEU A 180 -12.42 16.39 0.31
N ARG A 181 -13.64 15.88 0.08
CA ARG A 181 -14.77 16.08 1.01
C ARG A 181 -14.45 15.56 2.42
N LEU A 182 -13.82 14.40 2.53
CA LEU A 182 -13.39 13.84 3.81
C LEU A 182 -12.35 14.73 4.51
N LEU A 183 -11.40 15.29 3.76
CA LEU A 183 -10.41 16.23 4.29
C LEU A 183 -11.02 17.56 4.75
N ASP A 184 -12.06 18.04 4.06
CA ASP A 184 -12.75 19.29 4.41
C ASP A 184 -13.67 19.11 5.63
N ASN A 185 -14.12 17.87 5.87
CA ASN A 185 -14.93 17.53 7.03
C ASN A 185 -14.12 17.27 8.31
N GLN A 186 -12.78 17.23 8.25
CA GLN A 186 -11.93 17.18 9.44
C GLN A 186 -12.17 18.41 10.33
N LYS A 187 -12.28 18.20 11.65
CA LYS A 187 -12.56 19.28 12.63
C LYS A 187 -11.44 19.49 13.64
N ASP A 188 -10.57 18.51 13.81
CA ASP A 188 -9.47 18.52 14.75
C ASP A 188 -8.14 18.65 13.99
N ALA A 189 -7.35 19.67 14.31
CA ALA A 189 -6.04 19.87 13.67
C ALA A 189 -4.97 18.90 14.18
N SER A 190 -5.21 18.24 15.32
CA SER A 190 -4.30 17.27 15.93
C SER A 190 -4.59 15.83 15.57
N ILE A 191 -5.73 15.54 14.92
CA ILE A 191 -6.14 14.19 14.54
C ILE A 191 -6.66 14.18 13.11
N LEU A 192 -6.11 13.28 12.28
CA LEU A 192 -6.61 13.01 10.95
C LEU A 192 -7.37 11.68 10.93
N TRP A 193 -8.69 11.78 10.86
CA TRP A 193 -9.63 10.66 10.91
C TRP A 193 -9.86 10.07 9.53
N SER A 194 -9.83 8.75 9.37
CA SER A 194 -9.95 8.11 8.05
C SER A 194 -11.36 7.67 7.67
N ARG A 195 -12.27 7.47 8.62
CA ARG A 195 -13.57 6.83 8.37
C ARG A 195 -14.65 7.83 7.97
N CYS A 196 -15.51 7.42 7.04
CA CYS A 196 -16.66 8.23 6.64
C CYS A 196 -17.86 7.40 6.17
N ARG A 197 -19.00 8.09 6.05
CA ARG A 197 -20.19 7.64 5.31
C ARG A 197 -20.03 7.93 3.81
N PRO A 198 -20.90 7.38 2.94
CA PRO A 198 -20.78 7.57 1.49
C PRO A 198 -20.72 9.03 1.06
N ASP A 199 -21.48 9.91 1.70
CA ASP A 199 -21.51 11.35 1.41
C ASP A 199 -20.27 12.13 1.88
N GLY A 200 -19.31 11.45 2.54
CA GLY A 200 -18.11 12.05 3.11
C GLY A 200 -18.30 12.53 4.56
N THR A 201 -19.46 12.29 5.18
CA THR A 201 -19.67 12.61 6.60
C THR A 201 -18.67 11.85 7.46
N LEU A 202 -17.91 12.60 8.25
CA LEU A 202 -16.82 12.07 9.08
C LEU A 202 -17.35 11.17 10.21
N ILE A 203 -16.66 10.05 10.46
CA ILE A 203 -16.93 9.18 11.60
C ILE A 203 -15.74 9.27 12.56
N THR A 204 -15.97 9.90 13.72
CA THR A 204 -14.99 10.04 14.80
C THR A 204 -15.32 9.17 16.02
N ASP A 205 -16.51 8.55 16.06
CA ASP A 205 -16.87 7.60 17.09
C ASP A 205 -16.04 6.31 16.92
N LEU A 206 -15.44 5.87 18.02
CA LEU A 206 -14.59 4.69 18.12
C LEU A 206 -15.27 3.56 18.89
N SER A 207 -16.54 3.71 19.28
CA SER A 207 -17.29 2.72 20.06
C SER A 207 -17.38 1.35 19.39
N ASP A 208 -17.31 1.30 18.05
CA ASP A 208 -17.31 0.08 17.25
C ASP A 208 -15.90 -0.42 16.86
N VAL A 209 -14.84 0.26 17.31
CA VAL A 209 -13.45 -0.07 17.00
C VAL A 209 -12.69 -0.48 18.27
N PRO A 210 -12.20 -1.73 18.36
CA PRO A 210 -11.34 -2.15 19.46
C PRO A 210 -10.12 -1.23 19.60
N GLU A 211 -9.71 -0.91 20.82
CA GLU A 211 -8.62 0.03 21.12
C GLU A 211 -7.32 -0.27 20.35
N LYS A 212 -6.94 -1.56 20.30
CA LYS A 212 -5.76 -2.03 19.55
C LYS A 212 -5.76 -1.68 18.05
N ASN A 213 -6.92 -1.29 17.50
CA ASN A 213 -7.11 -0.95 16.10
C ASN A 213 -7.35 0.54 15.87
N HIS A 214 -7.32 1.39 16.91
CA HIS A 214 -7.53 2.83 16.76
C HIS A 214 -6.53 3.46 15.78
N SER A 215 -5.28 2.97 15.77
CA SER A 215 -4.24 3.42 14.83
C SER A 215 -4.57 3.16 13.35
N TYR A 216 -5.59 2.34 13.04
CA TYR A 216 -6.04 2.07 11.66
C TYR A 216 -7.18 2.98 11.20
N VAL A 217 -7.74 3.79 12.09
CA VAL A 217 -8.91 4.64 11.81
C VAL A 217 -8.67 6.13 12.09
N ARG A 218 -7.53 6.47 12.69
CA ARG A 218 -7.07 7.83 12.91
C ARG A 218 -5.53 7.90 12.94
N ILE A 219 -5.00 9.08 12.67
CA ILE A 219 -3.61 9.46 12.98
C ILE A 219 -3.67 10.62 13.97
N ALA A 220 -3.14 10.47 15.17
CA ALA A 220 -2.95 11.55 16.13
C ALA A 220 -1.54 12.13 16.00
N ALA A 221 -1.42 13.45 15.82
CA ALA A 221 -0.16 14.10 15.46
C ALA A 221 0.98 13.80 16.45
N ALA A 222 0.67 13.75 17.76
CA ALA A 222 1.67 13.52 18.81
C ALA A 222 2.02 12.04 19.05
N GLU A 223 1.24 11.08 18.55
CA GLU A 223 1.42 9.66 18.86
C GLU A 223 2.45 9.00 17.91
N PRO A 224 3.37 8.16 18.41
CA PRO A 224 4.35 7.45 17.59
C PRO A 224 3.78 6.14 17.00
N LYS A 225 4.47 5.56 16.01
CA LYS A 225 4.29 4.16 15.52
C LYS A 225 2.87 3.84 15.03
N GLN A 226 2.21 4.80 14.39
CA GLN A 226 0.85 4.64 13.85
C GLN A 226 0.84 4.11 12.40
N ALA A 227 -0.36 3.83 11.88
CA ALA A 227 -0.54 3.44 10.48
C ALA A 227 -0.63 4.67 9.57
N TYR A 228 0.42 5.49 9.51
CA TYR A 228 0.44 6.74 8.74
C TYR A 228 0.02 6.57 7.27
N TRP A 229 0.31 5.40 6.68
CA TRP A 229 -0.09 5.04 5.33
C TRP A 229 -1.60 5.08 5.04
N ILE A 230 -2.49 5.11 6.04
CA ILE A 230 -3.94 5.26 5.81
C ILE A 230 -4.25 6.59 5.09
N TRP A 231 -3.33 7.56 5.15
CA TRP A 231 -3.38 8.82 4.42
C TRP A 231 -2.30 8.96 3.33
N GLY A 232 -1.22 8.17 3.38
CA GLY A 232 -0.24 8.08 2.29
C GLY A 232 -0.84 7.64 0.94
N TRP A 233 -1.72 6.63 0.93
CA TRP A 233 -2.43 6.23 -0.30
C TRP A 233 -3.33 7.34 -0.88
N PRO A 234 -4.21 7.97 -0.08
CA PRO A 234 -4.97 9.16 -0.50
C PRO A 234 -4.12 10.27 -1.08
N MET A 235 -3.01 10.63 -0.41
CA MET A 235 -2.09 11.66 -0.90
C MET A 235 -1.58 11.31 -2.29
N ASN A 236 -1.11 10.08 -2.49
CA ASN A 236 -0.61 9.61 -3.78
C ASN A 236 -1.71 9.58 -4.86
N LEU A 237 -2.95 9.24 -4.53
CA LEU A 237 -4.06 9.31 -5.48
C LEU A 237 -4.31 10.75 -5.92
N LEU A 238 -4.38 11.69 -4.97
CA LEU A 238 -4.62 13.10 -5.25
C LEU A 238 -3.53 13.73 -6.13
N ILE A 239 -2.26 13.37 -5.90
CA ILE A 239 -1.15 13.81 -6.78
C ILE A 239 -1.38 13.31 -8.20
N SER A 240 -1.72 12.02 -8.37
CA SER A 240 -1.97 11.43 -9.70
C SER A 240 -3.14 12.09 -10.43
N ILE A 241 -4.24 12.36 -9.73
CA ILE A 241 -5.40 13.05 -10.32
C ILE A 241 -5.05 14.50 -10.66
N SER A 242 -4.23 15.17 -9.85
CA SER A 242 -3.75 16.51 -10.19
C SER A 242 -2.91 16.51 -11.47
N GLU A 243 -1.96 15.59 -11.62
CA GLU A 243 -1.14 15.47 -12.82
C GLU A 243 -1.98 15.16 -14.06
N LEU A 244 -2.98 14.28 -13.91
CA LEU A 244 -3.89 13.90 -14.98
C LEU A 244 -4.82 15.03 -15.44
N THR A 245 -5.38 15.78 -14.49
CA THR A 245 -6.46 16.74 -14.76
C THR A 245 -6.00 18.19 -14.84
N GLY A 246 -4.80 18.51 -14.34
CA GLY A 246 -4.31 19.87 -14.15
C GLY A 246 -5.07 20.68 -13.09
N LYS A 247 -6.04 20.09 -12.38
CA LYS A 247 -6.87 20.82 -11.40
C LYS A 247 -6.16 20.95 -10.06
N SER A 248 -5.89 22.19 -9.66
CA SER A 248 -5.13 22.51 -8.44
C SER A 248 -5.78 22.07 -7.13
N ILE A 249 -7.08 21.79 -7.10
CA ILE A 249 -7.78 21.32 -5.89
C ILE A 249 -7.20 19.99 -5.37
N TYR A 250 -6.82 19.08 -6.27
CA TYR A 250 -6.26 17.78 -5.88
C TYR A 250 -4.84 17.94 -5.36
N PHE A 251 -4.01 18.76 -6.03
CA PHE A 251 -2.68 19.11 -5.53
C PHE A 251 -2.73 19.72 -4.14
N LYS A 252 -3.62 20.71 -3.92
CA LYS A 252 -3.81 21.33 -2.60
C LYS A 252 -4.25 20.33 -1.54
N GLY A 253 -5.13 19.39 -1.89
CA GLY A 253 -5.53 18.30 -0.99
C GLY A 253 -4.36 17.39 -0.63
N ALA A 254 -3.50 17.03 -1.60
CA ALA A 254 -2.29 16.25 -1.35
C ALA A 254 -1.32 17.00 -0.42
N VAL A 255 -1.09 18.30 -0.66
CA VAL A 255 -0.26 19.15 0.20
C VAL A 255 -0.84 19.24 1.62
N LYS A 256 -2.16 19.38 1.77
CA LYS A 256 -2.82 19.38 3.09
C LYS A 256 -2.59 18.08 3.87
N ILE A 257 -2.62 16.92 3.20
CA ILE A 257 -2.26 15.64 3.83
C ILE A 257 -0.79 15.64 4.22
N PHE A 258 0.10 16.02 3.29
CA PHE A 258 1.53 16.06 3.56
C PHE A 258 1.85 16.96 4.77
N ASP A 259 1.31 18.17 4.82
CA ASP A 259 1.60 19.14 5.88
C ASP A 259 1.15 18.60 7.25
N PHE A 260 0.01 17.91 7.32
CA PHE A 260 -0.40 17.21 8.55
C PHE A 260 0.62 16.13 8.96
N LEU A 261 0.98 15.23 8.03
CA LEU A 261 1.93 14.15 8.31
C LEU A 261 3.33 14.68 8.65
N ALA A 262 3.77 15.75 8.00
CA ALA A 262 5.07 16.37 8.23
C ALA A 262 5.16 17.03 9.62
N GLY A 263 4.02 17.45 10.18
CA GLY A 263 3.87 17.97 11.53
C GLY A 263 3.57 16.90 12.60
N CYS A 264 3.41 15.63 12.22
CA CYS A 264 3.28 14.53 13.16
C CYS A 264 4.64 14.16 13.80
N HIS A 265 4.60 13.22 14.74
CA HIS A 265 5.75 12.51 15.28
C HIS A 265 6.68 12.02 14.15
N GLU A 266 8.00 11.99 14.38
CA GLU A 266 9.02 11.68 13.36
C GLU A 266 8.77 10.36 12.60
N HIS A 267 8.21 9.36 13.29
CA HIS A 267 7.76 8.08 12.74
C HIS A 267 6.81 8.18 11.52
N ALA A 268 6.18 9.33 11.27
CA ALA A 268 5.44 9.57 10.02
C ALA A 268 6.31 9.48 8.76
N PHE A 269 7.64 9.60 8.90
CA PHE A 269 8.62 9.48 7.81
C PHE A 269 9.89 8.71 8.20
N SER A 270 9.91 8.01 9.32
CA SER A 270 11.08 7.23 9.78
C SER A 270 10.67 5.96 10.52
N PHE A 271 9.67 5.26 10.00
CA PHE A 271 9.14 4.04 10.62
C PHE A 271 8.65 3.03 9.58
N THR A 272 8.44 1.79 10.04
CA THR A 272 8.04 0.65 9.21
C THR A 272 6.81 0.92 8.33
N THR A 273 5.89 1.77 8.77
CA THR A 273 4.62 2.06 8.09
C THR A 273 4.67 3.25 7.14
N ALA A 274 5.75 4.04 7.11
CA ALA A 274 5.78 5.36 6.47
C ALA A 274 6.19 5.37 4.97
N GLY A 275 6.41 4.21 4.36
CA GLY A 275 6.91 4.12 2.98
C GLY A 275 6.05 4.81 1.91
N LYS A 276 4.72 4.80 2.06
CA LYS A 276 3.79 5.46 1.12
C LYS A 276 3.79 6.97 1.29
N ASP A 277 4.01 7.44 2.51
CA ASP A 277 4.08 8.85 2.84
C ASP A 277 5.32 9.45 2.18
N ALA A 278 6.45 8.74 2.30
CA ALA A 278 7.69 9.10 1.61
C ALA A 278 7.56 9.10 0.09
N TRP A 279 6.87 8.11 -0.50
CA TRP A 279 6.60 8.12 -1.95
C TRP A 279 5.81 9.35 -2.38
N GLY A 280 4.76 9.74 -1.63
CA GLY A 280 4.01 10.95 -1.93
C GLY A 280 4.86 12.21 -1.77
N ALA A 281 5.74 12.26 -0.78
CA ALA A 281 6.69 13.35 -0.61
C ALA A 281 7.68 13.44 -1.78
N ALA A 282 8.26 12.33 -2.24
CA ALA A 282 9.15 12.34 -3.41
C ALA A 282 8.44 12.81 -4.69
N ARG A 283 7.17 12.43 -4.87
CA ARG A 283 6.34 12.93 -5.98
C ARG A 283 6.06 14.43 -5.87
N LEU A 284 5.72 14.93 -4.69
CA LEU A 284 5.55 16.38 -4.47
C LEU A 284 6.85 17.13 -4.76
N PHE A 285 8.01 16.59 -4.36
CA PHE A 285 9.31 17.15 -4.73
C PHE A 285 9.51 17.18 -6.25
N ARG A 286 9.26 16.07 -6.97
CA ARG A 286 9.38 16.04 -8.44
C ARG A 286 8.53 17.12 -9.11
N VAL A 287 7.30 17.32 -8.64
CA VAL A 287 6.35 18.27 -9.24
C VAL A 287 6.68 19.72 -8.90
N THR A 288 7.28 20.01 -7.74
CA THR A 288 7.42 21.38 -7.21
C THR A 288 8.86 21.90 -7.14
N GLY A 289 9.83 21.01 -6.96
CA GLY A 289 11.20 21.35 -6.57
C GLY A 289 11.36 21.80 -5.11
N ASP A 290 10.31 21.83 -4.28
CA ASP A 290 10.41 22.23 -2.86
C ASP A 290 11.10 21.14 -2.03
N THR A 291 12.28 21.47 -1.50
CA THR A 291 13.14 20.54 -0.78
C THR A 291 12.55 20.03 0.52
N ARG A 292 11.55 20.69 1.12
CA ARG A 292 10.89 20.16 2.33
C ARG A 292 10.24 18.79 2.08
N TYR A 293 9.74 18.55 0.87
CA TYR A 293 9.20 17.26 0.49
C TYR A 293 10.33 16.23 0.33
N LEU A 294 11.44 16.63 -0.30
CA LEU A 294 12.62 15.77 -0.46
C LEU A 294 13.16 15.33 0.89
N ASP A 295 13.33 16.26 1.83
CA ASP A 295 13.88 15.97 3.16
C ASP A 295 13.07 14.88 3.86
N LYS A 296 11.73 14.95 3.81
CA LYS A 296 10.85 13.94 4.39
C LYS A 296 10.91 12.60 3.64
N ALA A 297 10.98 12.60 2.31
CA ALA A 297 11.15 11.37 1.54
C ALA A 297 12.47 10.66 1.92
N LEU A 298 13.56 11.43 2.06
CA LEU A 298 14.88 10.89 2.39
C LEU A 298 14.97 10.32 3.81
N LEU A 299 14.23 10.84 4.79
CA LEU A 299 14.17 10.24 6.13
C LEU A 299 13.74 8.77 6.08
N GLN A 300 12.70 8.46 5.29
CA GLN A 300 12.20 7.11 5.19
C GLN A 300 13.13 6.23 4.36
N MET A 301 13.73 6.77 3.31
CA MET A 301 14.72 6.02 2.53
C MET A 301 15.94 5.67 3.38
N GLN A 302 16.41 6.61 4.20
CA GLN A 302 17.48 6.36 5.16
C GLN A 302 17.07 5.26 6.15
N TYR A 303 15.87 5.34 6.72
CA TYR A 303 15.34 4.30 7.60
C TYR A 303 15.37 2.92 6.93
N ILE A 304 14.87 2.79 5.70
CA ILE A 304 14.85 1.50 4.99
C ILE A 304 16.27 0.99 4.74
N LEU A 305 17.19 1.86 4.31
CA LEU A 305 18.59 1.47 4.04
C LEU A 305 19.31 1.03 5.32
N ASP A 306 19.10 1.71 6.44
CA ASP A 306 19.72 1.38 7.73
C ASP A 306 19.20 0.07 8.33
N HIS A 307 17.97 -0.32 8.00
CA HIS A 307 17.31 -1.51 8.54
C HIS A 307 17.25 -2.68 7.54
N GLN A 308 17.79 -2.52 6.34
CA GLN A 308 17.87 -3.62 5.37
C GLN A 308 18.91 -4.64 5.82
N HIS A 309 18.49 -5.90 5.93
CA HIS A 309 19.41 -6.98 6.27
C HIS A 309 20.53 -7.09 5.22
N PRO A 310 21.75 -7.55 5.60
CA PRO A 310 22.82 -7.82 4.64
C PRO A 310 22.48 -8.77 3.49
N ASP A 311 21.40 -9.56 3.59
CA ASP A 311 20.90 -10.42 2.51
C ASP A 311 19.80 -9.76 1.66
N GLY A 312 19.35 -8.56 2.03
CA GLY A 312 18.37 -7.75 1.29
C GLY A 312 16.94 -7.78 1.85
N TYR A 313 16.59 -8.74 2.69
CA TYR A 313 15.27 -8.80 3.31
C TYR A 313 15.09 -7.79 4.44
N MET A 314 13.84 -7.62 4.87
CA MET A 314 13.47 -6.63 5.87
C MET A 314 12.79 -7.29 7.08
N LEU A 315 13.10 -6.76 8.26
CA LEU A 315 12.53 -7.19 9.54
C LEU A 315 11.83 -6.01 10.22
N GLY A 316 10.93 -6.31 11.14
CA GLY A 316 10.35 -5.31 12.03
C GLY A 316 11.37 -4.74 13.00
N GLU A 317 11.06 -3.55 13.53
CA GLU A 317 11.87 -2.89 14.54
C GLU A 317 12.12 -3.81 15.74
N GLY A 318 13.38 -3.87 16.19
CA GLY A 318 13.80 -4.70 17.33
C GLY A 318 13.96 -6.19 17.03
N ILE A 319 13.66 -6.65 15.81
CA ILE A 319 13.87 -8.04 15.41
C ILE A 319 15.28 -8.21 14.82
N LYS A 320 16.04 -9.17 15.37
CA LYS A 320 17.46 -9.38 15.03
C LYS A 320 17.68 -10.24 13.78
N ASP A 321 16.85 -11.26 13.62
CA ASP A 321 16.94 -12.24 12.53
C ASP A 321 15.54 -12.75 12.18
N GLU A 322 15.45 -13.50 11.09
CA GLU A 322 14.16 -13.99 10.61
C GLU A 322 13.39 -14.81 11.67
N SER A 323 14.05 -15.54 12.57
CA SER A 323 13.39 -16.40 13.56
C SER A 323 12.48 -15.62 14.51
N GLY A 324 12.78 -14.34 14.77
CA GLY A 324 12.00 -13.46 15.63
C GLY A 324 10.72 -12.90 14.99
N GLN A 325 10.47 -13.20 13.71
CA GLN A 325 9.31 -12.70 12.97
C GLN A 325 8.61 -13.82 12.19
N PRO A 326 7.25 -13.83 12.10
CA PRO A 326 6.54 -14.74 11.21
C PRO A 326 7.03 -14.60 9.77
N LYS A 327 7.26 -15.72 9.07
CA LYS A 327 7.82 -15.71 7.71
C LYS A 327 6.94 -14.90 6.74
N ARG A 328 5.61 -14.99 6.87
CA ARG A 328 4.65 -14.11 6.17
C ARG A 328 5.01 -12.62 6.29
N THR A 329 5.29 -12.15 7.50
CA THR A 329 5.62 -10.74 7.75
C THR A 329 6.96 -10.37 7.11
N THR A 330 7.94 -11.28 7.07
CA THR A 330 9.22 -11.03 6.39
C THR A 330 9.03 -10.83 4.89
N PHE A 331 8.21 -11.67 4.25
CA PHE A 331 7.86 -11.49 2.83
C PHE A 331 7.08 -10.18 2.60
N ASP A 332 6.07 -9.91 3.43
CA ASP A 332 5.25 -8.70 3.32
C ASP A 332 6.08 -7.42 3.48
N TYR A 333 6.95 -7.35 4.49
CA TYR A 333 7.80 -6.19 4.72
C TYR A 333 8.84 -6.03 3.62
N THR A 334 9.52 -7.11 3.25
CA THR A 334 10.52 -7.06 2.17
C THR A 334 9.90 -6.55 0.88
N ALA A 335 8.71 -7.04 0.50
CA ALA A 335 8.02 -6.57 -0.69
C ALA A 335 7.49 -5.13 -0.58
N ASP A 336 6.95 -4.73 0.57
CA ASP A 336 6.47 -3.35 0.80
C ASP A 336 7.63 -2.36 0.69
N PHE A 337 8.72 -2.57 1.44
CA PHE A 337 9.88 -1.68 1.41
C PHE A 337 10.57 -1.64 0.06
N THR A 338 10.67 -2.78 -0.65
CA THR A 338 11.18 -2.77 -2.03
C THR A 338 10.36 -1.84 -2.92
N SER A 339 9.02 -1.92 -2.82
CA SER A 339 8.13 -1.08 -3.63
C SER A 339 8.43 0.40 -3.39
N TRP A 340 8.66 0.79 -2.15
CA TRP A 340 9.00 2.19 -1.82
C TRP A 340 10.39 2.59 -2.28
N LEU A 341 11.39 1.72 -2.18
CA LEU A 341 12.72 1.99 -2.71
C LEU A 341 12.67 2.24 -4.22
N ILE A 342 11.99 1.37 -4.99
CA ILE A 342 11.96 1.49 -6.46
C ILE A 342 11.09 2.67 -6.92
N ASP A 343 9.97 2.93 -6.23
CA ASP A 343 9.11 4.08 -6.52
C ASP A 343 9.86 5.39 -6.26
N ASN A 344 10.49 5.55 -5.09
CA ASN A 344 11.25 6.75 -4.76
C ASN A 344 12.50 6.90 -5.66
N ALA A 345 13.15 5.80 -6.05
CA ALA A 345 14.26 5.85 -7.00
C ALA A 345 13.84 6.50 -8.34
N ALA A 346 12.67 6.13 -8.86
CA ALA A 346 12.13 6.71 -10.09
C ALA A 346 11.84 8.21 -9.95
N GLU A 347 11.24 8.62 -8.82
CA GLU A 347 10.97 10.04 -8.55
C GLU A 347 12.27 10.86 -8.43
N LEU A 348 13.29 10.34 -7.75
CA LEU A 348 14.60 11.01 -7.61
C LEU A 348 15.33 11.10 -8.95
N ALA A 349 15.36 10.02 -9.73
CA ALA A 349 16.00 9.98 -11.04
C ALA A 349 15.38 11.03 -11.99
N ALA A 350 14.06 11.21 -11.95
CA ALA A 350 13.35 12.24 -12.74
C ALA A 350 13.76 13.68 -12.38
N THR A 351 14.38 13.89 -11.22
CA THR A 351 14.92 15.19 -10.77
C THR A 351 16.43 15.31 -10.94
N GLY A 352 17.09 14.31 -11.54
CA GLY A 352 18.54 14.28 -11.73
C GLY A 352 19.33 13.93 -10.46
N ARG A 353 18.73 13.19 -9.52
CA ARG A 353 19.33 12.76 -8.25
C ARG A 353 19.64 11.27 -8.16
#